data_AF-J8CEE8-F1
#
_entry.id   AF-J8CEE8-F1
#
_cell.length_a   1.000
_cell.length_b   1.000
_cell.length_c   1.000
_cell.angle_alpha   90.00
_cell.angle_beta   90.00
_cell.angle_gamma   90.00
#
_symmetry.space_group_name_H-M   'P 1'
#
loop_
_entity.id
_entity.type
_entity.pdbx_description
1 polymer ?
#
loop_
_entity_poly.entity_id
_entity_poly.type
_entity_poly.pdbx_seq_one_letter_code
_entity_poly.pdbx_strand_id
1 'polypeptide(L)' 'MSVLILAEKPNQAKAYAEAFPKVEKKDGHFYVPPCSLLPSGGNITWAYGHLVELKSPQDYKKEW' A
#
# COMPACT_ATOMS: atom_id res chain seq x y z
N MET A 1 -4.03 -15.23 -9.16
CA MET A 1 -4.19 -14.40 -7.94
C MET A 1 -3.11 -13.34 -7.97
N SER A 2 -3.45 -12.04 -7.94
CA SER A 2 -2.47 -10.94 -7.93
C SER A 2 -2.19 -10.54 -6.49
N VAL A 3 -0.92 -10.31 -6.14
CA VAL A 3 -0.52 -9.87 -4.79
C VAL A 3 -0.56 -8.34 -4.71
N LEU A 4 -1.06 -7.81 -3.60
CA LEU A 4 -0.99 -6.39 -3.25
C LEU A 4 -0.24 -6.23 -1.93
N ILE A 5 0.83 -5.44 -1.95
CA ILE A 5 1.62 -5.06 -0.79
C ILE A 5 1.23 -3.63 -0.41
N LEU A 6 0.81 -3.42 0.84
CA LEU A 6 0.42 -2.11 1.36
C LEU A 6 1.46 -1.64 2.39
N ALA A 7 2.19 -0.58 2.08
CA ALA A 7 3.10 0.08 3.01
C ALA A 7 2.40 1.20 3.78
N GLU A 8 2.97 1.62 4.92
CA GLU A 8 2.42 2.71 5.75
C GLU A 8 2.68 4.10 5.13
N LYS A 9 3.78 4.23 4.38
CA LYS A 9 4.25 5.51 3.82
C LYS A 9 5.00 5.35 2.50
N PRO A 10 5.07 6.40 1.65
CA PRO A 10 5.69 6.32 0.32
C PRO A 10 7.14 5.85 0.34
N ASN A 11 7.96 6.33 1.29
CA ASN A 11 9.37 5.96 1.38
C ASN A 11 9.57 4.47 1.71
N GLN A 12 8.66 3.88 2.47
CA GLN A 12 8.69 2.45 2.78
C GLN A 12 8.31 1.62 1.56
N ALA A 13 7.27 2.01 0.82
CA ALA A 13 6.93 1.36 -0.45
C ALA A 13 8.08 1.44 -1.47
N LYS A 14 8.78 2.58 -1.52
CA LYS A 14 9.97 2.75 -2.37
C LYS A 14 11.08 1.76 -1.99
N ALA A 15 11.38 1.61 -0.69
CA ALA A 15 12.37 0.64 -0.22
C ALA A 15 12.00 -0.81 -0.58
N TYR A 16 10.70 -1.15 -0.54
CA TYR A 16 10.22 -2.46 -1.00
C TYR A 16 10.39 -2.63 -2.51
N ALA A 17 10.03 -1.61 -3.30
CA ALA A 17 10.18 -1.64 -4.74
C ALA A 17 11.64 -1.79 -5.18
N GLU A 18 12.57 -1.14 -4.47
CA GLU A 18 14.03 -1.22 -4.71
C GLU A 18 14.63 -2.60 -4.39
N ALA A 19 13.95 -3.41 -3.57
CA ALA A 19 14.36 -4.79 -3.31
C ALA A 19 14.02 -5.75 -4.46
N PHE A 20 13.16 -5.35 -5.40
CA PHE A 20 12.83 -6.15 -6.59
C PHE A 20 13.76 -5.81 -7.77
N PRO A 21 14.12 -6.80 -8.60
CA PRO A 21 15.04 -6.58 -9.71
C PRO A 21 14.46 -5.68 -10.82
N LYS A 22 13.13 -5.65 -10.96
CA LYS A 22 12.41 -4.80 -11.91
C LYS A 22 11.11 -4.32 -11.28
N VAL A 23 10.84 -3.04 -11.43
CA VAL A 23 9.59 -2.39 -11.02
C VAL A 23 9.22 -1.29 -11.98
N GLU A 24 7.94 -1.17 -12.29
CA GLU A 24 7.39 -0.05 -13.05
C GLU A 24 6.72 0.92 -12.09
N LYS A 25 7.21 2.17 -12.06
CA LYS A 25 6.53 3.24 -11.32
C LYS A 25 5.24 3.63 -12.06
N LYS A 26 4.13 3.63 -11.33
CA LYS A 26 2.83 4.10 -11.79
C LYS A 26 2.35 5.24 -10.87
N ASP A 27 1.20 5.81 -11.19
CA ASP A 27 0.57 6.79 -10.31
C ASP A 27 0.00 6.07 -9.07
N GLY A 28 0.46 6.49 -7.88
CA GLY A 28 0.04 5.92 -6.59
C GLY A 28 0.54 4.51 -6.24
N HIS A 29 1.35 3.85 -7.08
CA HIS A 29 1.89 2.51 -6.79
C HIS A 29 3.10 2.13 -7.65
N PHE A 30 3.76 1.03 -7.31
CA PHE A 30 4.73 0.33 -8.14
C PHE A 30 4.16 -1.01 -8.59
N TYR A 31 4.27 -1.31 -9.89
CA TYR A 31 3.98 -2.64 -10.41
C TYR A 31 5.26 -3.47 -10.42
N VAL A 32 5.19 -4.67 -9.84
CA VAL A 32 6.25 -5.69 -9.84
C VAL A 32 5.86 -6.76 -10.86
N PRO A 33 6.58 -6.90 -11.98
CA PRO A 33 6.35 -8.00 -12.92
C PRO A 33 6.55 -9.37 -12.26
N PRO A 34 5.98 -10.44 -12.84
CA PRO A 34 6.21 -11.81 -12.39
C PRO A 34 7.68 -12.13 -12.11
N CYS A 35 7.96 -12.65 -10.92
CA CYS A 35 9.29 -13.06 -10.48
C CYS A 35 9.20 -14.28 -9.55
N SER A 36 10.35 -14.79 -9.08
CA SER A 36 10.40 -15.96 -8.20
C SER A 36 9.57 -15.78 -6.92
N LEU A 37 9.54 -14.57 -6.35
CA LEU A 37 8.78 -14.26 -5.13
C LEU A 37 7.29 -14.01 -5.41
N LEU A 38 6.98 -13.40 -6.56
CA LEU A 38 5.62 -13.07 -7.00
C LEU A 38 5.36 -13.68 -8.38
N PRO A 39 5.02 -14.98 -8.48
CA PRO A 39 4.90 -15.68 -9.77
C PRO A 39 3.84 -15.11 -10.72
N SER A 40 2.85 -14.42 -10.19
CA SER A 40 1.79 -13.72 -10.92
C SER A 40 1.99 -12.20 -10.97
N GLY A 41 3.15 -11.71 -10.51
CA GLY A 41 3.41 -10.30 -10.29
C GLY A 41 2.61 -9.74 -9.11
N GLY A 42 2.70 -8.43 -8.92
CA GLY A 42 1.95 -7.76 -7.88
C GLY A 42 2.11 -6.25 -7.91
N ASN A 43 1.43 -5.58 -6.99
CA ASN A 43 1.50 -4.14 -6.82
C ASN A 43 1.98 -3.79 -5.42
N ILE A 44 2.74 -2.72 -5.30
CA ILE A 44 3.16 -2.11 -4.03
C ILE A 44 2.56 -0.71 -3.99
N THR A 45 1.65 -0.46 -3.06
CA THR A 45 1.07 0.86 -2.80
C THR A 45 1.27 1.25 -1.35
N TRP A 46 0.84 2.44 -0.95
CA TRP A 46 1.06 2.96 0.40
C TRP A 46 -0.09 3.80 0.90
N ALA A 47 -0.21 3.84 2.23
CA ALA A 47 -0.98 4.84 2.94
C ALA A 47 -0.15 6.11 3.18
N TYR A 48 -0.81 7.11 3.75
CA TYR A 48 -0.16 8.25 4.40
C TYR A 48 -0.55 8.22 5.88
N GLY A 49 0.00 7.25 6.63
CA GLY A 49 -0.41 6.99 8.01
C GLY A 49 -1.80 6.35 8.06
N HIS A 50 -2.67 6.85 8.93
CA HIS A 50 -4.02 6.31 9.12
C HIS A 50 -4.92 6.61 7.91
N LEU A 51 -5.44 5.57 7.25
CA LEU A 51 -6.41 5.70 6.16
C LEU A 51 -7.83 5.96 6.65
N VAL A 52 -8.09 5.64 7.91
CA VAL A 52 -9.37 5.78 8.58
C VAL A 52 -9.14 6.34 9.97
N GLU A 53 -10.12 7.09 10.44
CA GLU A 53 -10.14 7.61 11.80
C GLU A 53 -11.34 7.03 12.56
N LEU A 54 -11.22 7.01 13.89
CA LEU A 54 -12.36 6.71 14.73
C LEU A 54 -13.35 7.87 14.61
N LYS A 55 -14.63 7.54 14.48
CA LYS A 55 -15.69 8.53 14.64
C LYS A 55 -15.61 9.20 16.02
N SER A 56 -15.96 10.47 16.07
CA SER A 56 -16.11 11.17 17.35
C SER A 56 -17.28 10.58 18.14
N PRO A 57 -17.28 10.61 19.48
CA PRO A 57 -18.42 10.14 20.29
C PRO A 57 -19.77 10.73 19.85
N GLN A 58 -19.76 12.00 19.43
CA GLN A 58 -20.93 12.74 18.96
C GLN A 58 -21.55 12.13 17.68
N ASP A 59 -20.72 11.52 16.82
CA ASP A 59 -21.17 10.84 15.61
C ASP A 59 -21.94 9.54 15.91
N TYR A 60 -21.78 8.98 17.12
CA TYR A 60 -22.55 7.83 17.60
C TYR A 60 -23.78 8.27 18.38
N LYS A 61 -23.63 9.25 19.29
CA LYS A 61 -24.72 9.84 20.07
C LYS A 61 -24.40 11.29 20.39
N LYS A 62 -25.30 12.22 20.04
CA LYS A 62 -25.09 13.68 20.21
C LYS A 62 -24.77 14.14 21.65
N GLU A 63 -25.17 13.35 22.65
CA GLU A 63 -24.98 13.67 24.08
C GLU A 63 -23.63 13.22 24.63
N TRP A 64 -22.86 12.44 23.86
CA TRP A 64 -21.55 11.92 24.24
C TRP A 64 -20.41 12.82 23.76
#